data_AF-A0A6N7QWP9-F1
#
_entry.id   AF-A0A6N7QWP9-F1
#
_cell.length_a   1.000
_cell.length_b   1.000
_cell.length_c   1.000
_cell.angle_alpha   90.00
_cell.angle_beta   90.00
_cell.angle_gamma   90.00
#
_symmetry.space_group_name_H-M   'P 1'
#
loop_
_entity.id
_entity.type
_entity.pdbx_description
1 polymer ?
#
loop_
_entity_poly.entity_id
_entity_poly.type
_entity_poly.pdbx_seq_one_letter_code
_entity_poly.pdbx_strand_id
1 'polypeptide(L)'
;MSGSIQKVFQFCYKLFLISFYYWLYLLKGVVIYSFIPATASLLKTSEQFLIHENPEDIGLLFKENYQSYQSYYFASFLSVMFVILSYTALFFANRSDHSFSLALVIVIVYFMILFVINYTFILYYLTKGIKAWKKLLALAFVSSIKYPLRSIYILFIVAILSFLFTWNLVAFIALAPCIYGCGITTSFIKFSPPFLEK
;
A
#
# COMPACT_ATOMS: atom_id res chain seq x y z
N MET A 1 28.66 -17.83 16.21
CA MET A 1 27.26 -18.17 15.83
C MET A 1 26.20 -17.27 16.47
N SER A 2 26.45 -16.59 17.60
CA SER A 2 25.48 -15.68 18.26
C SER A 2 25.01 -14.47 17.41
N GLY A 3 25.86 -13.93 16.53
CA GLY A 3 25.54 -12.71 15.77
C GLY A 3 24.53 -12.83 14.63
N SER A 4 24.24 -14.03 14.11
CA SER A 4 23.29 -14.20 13.00
C SER A 4 21.83 -14.15 13.48
N ILE A 5 21.55 -14.89 14.56
CA ILE A 5 20.21 -14.95 15.18
C ILE A 5 19.81 -13.57 15.71
N GLN A 6 20.72 -12.87 16.39
CA GLN A 6 20.45 -11.53 16.91
C GLN A 6 20.10 -10.53 15.80
N LYS A 7 20.79 -10.60 14.65
CA LYS A 7 20.48 -9.75 13.48
C LYS A 7 19.09 -10.06 12.91
N VAL A 8 18.72 -11.33 12.80
CA VAL A 8 17.38 -11.73 12.34
C VAL A 8 16.30 -11.22 13.30
N PHE A 9 16.50 -11.36 14.62
CA PHE A 9 15.56 -10.83 15.61
C PHE A 9 15.44 -9.31 15.54
N GLN A 10 16.55 -8.58 15.42
CA GLN A 10 16.53 -7.13 15.26
C GLN A 10 15.82 -6.70 13.97
N PHE A 11 16.04 -7.43 12.88
CA PHE A 11 15.35 -7.19 11.60
C PHE A 11 13.84 -7.37 11.75
N CYS A 12 13.39 -8.53 12.29
CA CYS A 12 11.98 -8.79 12.54
C CYS A 12 11.36 -7.76 13.49
N TYR A 13 12.05 -7.42 14.58
CA TYR A 13 11.60 -6.41 15.54
C TYR A 13 11.36 -5.06 14.87
N LYS A 14 12.30 -4.61 14.03
CA LYS A 14 12.18 -3.34 13.30
C LYS A 14 11.02 -3.36 12.30
N LEU A 15 10.76 -4.48 11.63
CA LEU A 15 9.58 -4.63 10.77
C LEU A 15 8.27 -4.52 11.58
N PHE A 16 8.16 -5.23 12.71
CA PHE A 16 7.00 -5.11 13.59
C PHE A 16 6.81 -3.68 14.10
N LEU A 17 7.89 -2.97 14.38
CA LEU A 17 7.84 -1.58 14.81
C LEU A 17 7.30 -0.66 13.69
N ILE A 18 7.73 -0.84 12.44
CA ILE A 18 7.16 -0.12 11.28
C ILE A 18 5.66 -0.40 11.15
N SER A 19 5.24 -1.67 11.30
CA SER A 19 3.83 -2.07 11.26
C SER A 19 3.01 -1.43 12.38
N PHE A 20 3.54 -1.41 13.59
CA PHE A 20 2.92 -0.74 14.73
C PHE A 20 2.71 0.75 14.47
N TYR A 21 3.74 1.45 13.97
CA TYR A 21 3.61 2.87 13.63
C TYR A 21 2.61 3.10 12.50
N TYR A 22 2.55 2.23 11.49
CA TYR A 22 1.52 2.33 10.45
C TYR A 22 0.11 2.35 11.05
N TRP A 23 -0.23 1.41 11.94
CA TRP A 23 -1.54 1.39 12.58
C TRP A 23 -1.79 2.59 13.49
N LEU A 24 -0.80 2.98 14.28
CA LEU A 24 -0.90 4.14 15.16
C LEU A 24 -1.23 5.42 14.37
N TYR A 25 -0.51 5.67 13.27
CA TYR A 25 -0.72 6.85 12.43
C TYR A 25 -1.98 6.75 11.57
N LEU A 26 -2.37 5.54 11.15
CA LEU A 26 -3.64 5.32 10.45
C LEU A 26 -4.84 5.64 11.35
N LEU A 27 -4.79 5.23 12.62
CA LEU A 27 -5.84 5.52 13.60
C LEU A 27 -5.82 7.00 14.02
N LYS A 28 -4.63 7.60 14.18
CA LYS A 28 -4.46 8.98 14.67
C LYS A 28 -5.21 10.02 13.86
N GLY A 29 -5.15 9.97 12.54
CA GLY A 29 -5.85 10.95 11.71
C GLY A 29 -7.14 10.41 11.11
N VAL A 30 -7.79 9.43 11.78
CA VAL A 30 -8.98 8.72 11.32
C VAL A 30 -8.71 7.96 10.01
N VAL A 31 -8.93 6.65 10.00
CA VAL A 31 -8.55 5.73 8.89
C VAL A 31 -8.80 6.32 7.49
N ILE A 32 -9.93 6.99 7.32
CA ILE A 32 -10.39 7.59 6.07
C ILE A 32 -9.46 8.70 5.55
N TYR A 33 -8.96 9.59 6.42
CA TYR A 33 -8.08 10.69 6.00
C TYR A 33 -6.61 10.28 6.02
N SER A 34 -6.23 9.34 6.89
CA SER A 34 -4.81 8.98 7.07
C SER A 34 -4.31 7.87 6.15
N PHE A 35 -5.15 7.33 5.28
CA PHE A 35 -4.79 6.17 4.46
C PHE A 35 -3.57 6.44 3.55
N ILE A 36 -3.60 7.45 2.66
CA ILE A 36 -2.43 7.75 1.79
C ILE A 36 -1.19 8.11 2.62
N PRO A 37 -1.25 9.04 3.60
CA PRO A 37 -0.08 9.41 4.38
C PRO A 37 0.53 8.23 5.14
N ALA A 38 -0.28 7.39 5.79
CA ALA A 38 0.20 6.23 6.52
C ALA A 38 0.83 5.20 5.58
N THR A 39 0.18 4.87 4.46
CA THR A 39 0.70 3.86 3.52
C THR A 39 1.92 4.36 2.76
N ALA A 40 1.97 5.63 2.34
CA ALA A 40 3.15 6.22 1.71
C ALA A 40 4.34 6.26 2.68
N SER A 41 4.10 6.56 3.96
CA SER A 41 5.13 6.54 5.01
C SER A 41 5.62 5.14 5.30
N LEU A 42 4.73 4.16 5.30
CA LEU A 42 5.07 2.74 5.38
C LEU A 42 6.04 2.37 4.25
N LEU A 43 5.67 2.64 3.00
CA LEU A 43 6.54 2.33 1.85
C LEU A 43 7.89 3.04 1.95
N LYS A 44 7.90 4.33 2.29
CA LYS A 44 9.13 5.13 2.37
C LYS A 44 10.06 4.68 3.49
N THR A 45 9.49 4.41 4.67
CA THR A 45 10.23 3.93 5.84
C THR A 45 10.75 2.52 5.60
N SER A 46 9.96 1.63 4.97
CA SER A 46 10.42 0.31 4.55
C SER A 46 11.55 0.38 3.53
N GLU A 47 11.48 1.29 2.56
CA GLU A 47 12.57 1.54 1.61
C GLU A 47 13.85 2.00 2.30
N GLN A 48 13.75 3.00 3.16
CA GLN A 48 14.90 3.52 3.90
C GLN A 48 15.51 2.45 4.80
N PHE A 49 14.69 1.65 5.48
CA PHE A 49 15.14 0.54 6.32
C PHE A 49 15.82 -0.59 5.54
N LEU A 50 15.31 -0.94 4.35
CA LEU A 50 15.87 -2.02 3.52
C LEU A 50 17.15 -1.60 2.79
N ILE A 51 17.30 -0.30 2.45
CA ILE A 51 18.43 0.22 1.69
C ILE A 51 19.54 0.76 2.61
N HIS A 52 19.19 1.48 3.66
CA HIS A 52 20.13 2.08 4.60
C HIS A 52 20.15 1.21 5.86
N GLU A 53 21.23 0.48 6.08
CA GLU A 53 21.38 -0.40 7.25
C GLU A 53 21.13 0.38 8.55
N ASN A 54 20.06 0.03 9.25
CA ASN A 54 19.72 0.49 10.60
C ASN A 54 19.57 2.02 10.81
N PRO A 55 18.45 2.64 10.39
CA PRO A 55 18.03 3.89 11.02
C PRO A 55 17.89 3.67 12.54
N GLU A 56 18.51 4.55 13.32
CA GLU A 56 18.55 4.46 14.79
C GLU A 56 17.17 4.65 15.43
N ASP A 57 16.29 5.44 14.79
CA ASP A 57 14.90 5.65 15.26
C ASP A 57 13.87 5.55 14.12
N ILE A 58 13.23 4.38 14.01
CA ILE A 58 12.13 4.13 13.06
C ILE A 58 10.91 5.01 13.36
N GLY A 59 10.65 5.33 14.62
CA GLY A 59 9.47 6.10 15.01
C GLY A 59 9.57 7.54 14.55
N LEU A 60 10.74 8.15 14.73
CA LEU A 60 11.03 9.49 14.23
C LEU A 60 10.99 9.51 12.69
N LEU A 61 11.61 8.53 12.04
CA LEU A 61 11.62 8.41 10.58
C LEU A 61 10.19 8.27 10.00
N PHE A 62 9.37 7.41 10.60
CA PHE A 62 7.98 7.24 10.17
C PHE A 62 7.17 8.53 10.36
N LYS A 63 7.38 9.23 11.48
CA LYS A 63 6.71 10.50 11.78
C LYS A 63 7.03 11.57 10.75
N GLU A 64 8.30 11.75 10.42
CA GLU A 64 8.75 12.74 9.42
C GLU A 64 8.17 12.43 8.04
N ASN A 65 8.24 11.16 7.63
CA ASN A 65 7.63 10.69 6.40
C ASN A 65 6.11 10.97 6.41
N TYR A 66 5.40 10.69 7.50
CA TYR A 66 3.96 10.93 7.62
C TYR A 66 3.60 12.41 7.49
N GLN A 67 4.35 13.28 8.17
CA GLN A 67 4.18 14.73 8.07
C GLN A 67 4.33 15.23 6.63
N SER A 68 5.29 14.68 5.88
CA SER A 68 5.53 15.05 4.49
C SER A 68 4.35 14.75 3.54
N TYR A 69 3.46 13.82 3.92
CA TYR A 69 2.33 13.40 3.10
C TYR A 69 0.97 13.90 3.61
N GLN A 70 0.89 14.70 4.68
CA GLN A 70 -0.39 15.17 5.23
C GLN A 70 -1.24 15.98 4.24
N SER A 71 -0.63 16.61 3.24
CA SER A 71 -1.35 17.31 2.18
C SER A 71 -2.30 16.41 1.36
N TYR A 72 -2.15 15.08 1.44
CA TYR A 72 -2.95 14.10 0.70
C TYR A 72 -4.14 13.53 1.51
N TYR A 73 -4.54 14.19 2.61
CA TYR A 73 -5.73 13.79 3.39
C TYR A 73 -7.02 13.75 2.55
N PHE A 74 -7.25 14.75 1.68
CA PHE A 74 -8.44 14.76 0.83
C PHE A 74 -8.40 13.63 -0.22
N ALA A 75 -7.23 13.35 -0.80
CA ALA A 75 -7.08 12.24 -1.71
C ALA A 75 -7.32 10.89 -1.01
N SER A 76 -6.90 10.76 0.26
CA SER A 76 -7.18 9.56 1.08
C SER A 76 -8.67 9.37 1.27
N PHE A 77 -9.38 10.45 1.62
CA PHE A 77 -10.82 10.43 1.77
C PHE A 77 -11.50 9.92 0.49
N LEU A 78 -11.17 10.49 -0.67
CA LEU A 78 -11.72 10.05 -1.95
C LEU A 78 -11.42 8.58 -2.26
N SER A 79 -10.17 8.14 -2.02
CA SER A 79 -9.75 6.76 -2.23
C SER A 79 -10.51 5.78 -1.34
N VAL A 80 -10.66 6.08 -0.04
CA VAL A 80 -11.39 5.21 0.90
C VAL A 80 -12.88 5.21 0.60
N MET A 81 -13.47 6.37 0.28
CA MET A 81 -14.88 6.45 -0.13
C MET A 81 -15.13 5.63 -1.41
N PHE A 82 -14.24 5.69 -2.39
CA PHE A 82 -14.35 4.87 -3.60
C PHE A 82 -14.40 3.37 -3.26
N VAL A 83 -13.55 2.89 -2.35
CA VAL A 83 -13.55 1.48 -1.91
C VAL A 83 -14.85 1.12 -1.20
N ILE A 84 -15.31 1.95 -0.25
CA ILE A 84 -16.56 1.71 0.49
C ILE A 84 -17.76 1.66 -0.47
N LEU A 85 -17.87 2.63 -1.39
CA LEU A 85 -18.95 2.68 -2.37
C LEU A 85 -18.90 1.49 -3.33
N SER A 86 -17.70 1.11 -3.80
CA SER A 86 -17.52 -0.05 -4.68
C SER A 86 -17.92 -1.35 -3.98
N TYR A 87 -17.53 -1.53 -2.72
CA TYR A 87 -17.90 -2.71 -1.94
C TYR A 87 -19.40 -2.75 -1.64
N THR A 88 -20.00 -1.61 -1.34
CA THR A 88 -21.45 -1.48 -1.13
C THR A 88 -22.21 -1.81 -2.41
N ALA A 89 -21.78 -1.26 -3.55
CA ALA A 89 -22.36 -1.56 -4.86
C ALA A 89 -22.19 -3.05 -5.21
N LEU A 90 -21.04 -3.65 -4.89
CA LEU A 90 -20.78 -5.08 -5.10
C LEU A 90 -21.75 -5.95 -4.29
N PHE A 91 -22.02 -5.59 -3.03
CA PHE A 91 -22.98 -6.30 -2.18
C PHE A 91 -24.40 -6.29 -2.78
N PHE A 92 -24.89 -5.12 -3.17
CA PHE A 92 -26.24 -5.00 -3.75
C PHE A 92 -26.33 -5.66 -5.13
N ALA A 93 -25.30 -5.52 -5.96
CA ALA A 93 -25.23 -6.21 -7.24
C ALA A 93 -25.31 -7.72 -7.02
N ASN A 94 -24.46 -8.28 -6.16
CA ASN A 94 -24.40 -9.72 -5.93
C ASN A 94 -25.68 -10.31 -5.30
N ARG A 95 -26.48 -9.50 -4.60
CA ARG A 95 -27.77 -9.93 -4.02
C ARG A 95 -28.96 -9.77 -4.97
N SER A 96 -28.76 -9.09 -6.11
CA SER A 96 -29.82 -8.83 -7.08
C SER A 96 -30.05 -10.03 -7.99
N ASP A 97 -31.31 -10.44 -8.15
CA ASP A 97 -31.74 -11.50 -9.07
C ASP A 97 -31.90 -11.04 -10.53
N HIS A 98 -31.56 -9.78 -10.84
CA HIS A 98 -31.63 -9.26 -12.21
C HIS A 98 -30.59 -9.93 -13.12
N SER A 99 -30.98 -10.17 -14.38
CA SER A 99 -30.11 -10.83 -15.39
C SER A 99 -28.79 -10.10 -15.66
N PHE A 100 -28.70 -8.79 -15.36
CA PHE A 100 -27.48 -7.99 -15.51
C PHE A 100 -26.57 -7.98 -14.28
N SER A 101 -27.01 -8.59 -13.16
CA SER A 101 -26.29 -8.61 -11.88
C SER A 101 -24.85 -9.12 -12.02
N LEU A 102 -24.67 -10.26 -12.70
CA LEU A 102 -23.36 -10.86 -12.91
C LEU A 102 -22.41 -9.94 -13.69
N ALA A 103 -22.89 -9.30 -14.76
CA ALA A 103 -22.09 -8.37 -15.55
C ALA A 103 -21.64 -7.16 -14.71
N LEU A 104 -22.54 -6.64 -13.88
CA LEU A 104 -22.26 -5.52 -12.98
C LEU A 104 -21.21 -5.92 -11.91
N VAL A 105 -21.33 -7.10 -11.33
CA VAL A 105 -20.33 -7.67 -10.41
C VAL A 105 -18.95 -7.74 -11.06
N ILE A 106 -18.85 -8.29 -12.27
CA ILE A 106 -17.58 -8.41 -13.01
C ILE A 106 -16.96 -7.02 -13.25
N VAL A 107 -17.78 -6.03 -13.66
CA VAL A 107 -17.32 -4.66 -13.90
C VAL A 107 -16.81 -4.01 -12.61
N ILE A 108 -17.52 -4.13 -11.49
CA ILE A 108 -17.06 -3.56 -10.21
C ILE A 108 -15.75 -4.20 -9.77
N VAL A 109 -15.66 -5.54 -9.81
CA VAL A 109 -14.44 -6.26 -9.43
C VAL A 109 -13.26 -5.83 -10.29
N TYR A 110 -13.47 -5.67 -11.60
CA TYR A 110 -12.45 -5.16 -12.52
C TYR A 110 -11.96 -3.76 -12.14
N PHE A 111 -12.87 -2.83 -11.86
CA PHE A 111 -12.51 -1.48 -11.42
C PHE A 111 -11.79 -1.47 -10.06
N MET A 112 -12.18 -2.33 -9.12
CA MET A 112 -11.48 -2.48 -7.85
C MET A 112 -10.06 -2.99 -8.04
N ILE A 113 -9.85 -3.98 -8.91
CA ILE A 113 -8.53 -4.51 -9.26
C ILE A 113 -7.66 -3.40 -9.86
N LEU A 114 -8.18 -2.68 -10.87
CA LEU A 114 -7.47 -1.57 -11.48
C LEU A 114 -7.13 -0.48 -10.46
N PHE A 115 -8.05 -0.16 -9.57
CA PHE A 115 -7.85 0.82 -8.52
C PHE A 115 -6.71 0.41 -7.59
N VAL A 116 -6.70 -0.82 -7.08
CA VAL A 116 -5.64 -1.33 -6.18
C VAL A 116 -4.26 -1.27 -6.84
N ILE A 117 -4.16 -1.68 -8.11
CA ILE A 117 -2.90 -1.62 -8.87
C ILE A 117 -2.44 -0.17 -9.03
N ASN A 118 -3.32 0.69 -9.56
CA ASN A 118 -3.00 2.09 -9.80
C ASN A 118 -2.64 2.83 -8.50
N TYR A 119 -3.40 2.59 -7.43
CA TYR A 119 -3.17 3.17 -6.13
C TYR A 119 -1.79 2.80 -5.58
N THR A 120 -1.39 1.53 -5.70
CA THR A 120 -0.06 1.08 -5.28
C THR A 120 1.06 1.77 -6.08
N PHE A 121 0.90 1.93 -7.41
CA PHE A 121 1.83 2.71 -8.22
C PHE A 121 1.87 4.20 -7.83
N ILE A 122 0.72 4.81 -7.52
CA ILE A 122 0.65 6.20 -7.05
C ILE A 122 1.45 6.36 -5.77
N LEU A 123 1.24 5.49 -4.78
CA LEU A 123 1.97 5.52 -3.52
C LEU A 123 3.48 5.38 -3.75
N TYR A 124 3.88 4.45 -4.61
CA TYR A 124 5.29 4.30 -4.98
C TYR A 124 5.87 5.56 -5.64
N TYR A 125 5.19 6.15 -6.61
CA TYR A 125 5.67 7.38 -7.26
C TYR A 125 5.70 8.58 -6.32
N LEU A 126 4.78 8.60 -5.35
CA LEU A 126 4.76 9.59 -4.30
C LEU A 126 6.01 9.47 -3.41
N THR A 127 6.44 8.26 -3.05
CA THR A 127 7.67 8.03 -2.26
C THR A 127 8.97 8.36 -3.03
N LYS A 128 8.89 8.43 -4.36
CA LYS A 128 9.97 8.92 -5.26
C LYS A 128 9.94 10.44 -5.49
N GLY A 129 9.08 11.17 -4.79
CA GLY A 129 9.09 12.64 -4.78
C GLY A 129 8.26 13.31 -5.87
N ILE A 130 7.47 12.56 -6.65
CA ILE A 130 6.52 13.15 -7.58
C ILE A 130 5.31 13.69 -6.79
N LYS A 131 5.19 15.01 -6.69
CA LYS A 131 4.11 15.65 -5.90
C LYS A 131 2.86 16.02 -6.71
N ALA A 132 2.97 16.16 -8.03
CA ALA A 132 1.86 16.60 -8.85
C ALA A 132 0.84 15.47 -9.07
N TRP A 133 -0.36 15.58 -8.49
CA TRP A 133 -1.39 14.54 -8.52
C TRP A 133 -1.77 14.08 -9.94
N LYS A 134 -1.95 15.01 -10.88
CA LYS A 134 -2.22 14.68 -12.29
C LYS A 134 -1.11 13.82 -12.90
N LYS A 135 0.15 14.13 -12.59
CA LYS A 135 1.32 13.37 -13.06
C LYS A 135 1.37 11.99 -12.41
N LEU A 136 1.06 11.88 -11.11
CA LEU A 136 0.97 10.60 -10.41
C LEU A 136 -0.06 9.67 -11.04
N LEU A 137 -1.28 10.17 -11.28
CA LEU A 137 -2.36 9.40 -11.92
C LEU A 137 -1.97 8.90 -13.31
N ALA A 138 -1.45 9.79 -14.16
CA ALA A 138 -1.05 9.43 -15.52
C ALA A 138 0.07 8.39 -15.53
N LEU A 139 1.09 8.57 -14.68
CA LEU A 139 2.19 7.63 -14.57
C LEU A 139 1.73 6.28 -14.03
N ALA A 140 0.87 6.25 -13.01
CA ALA A 140 0.35 5.01 -12.45
C ALA A 140 -0.45 4.22 -13.49
N PHE A 141 -1.32 4.89 -14.23
CA PHE A 141 -2.11 4.27 -15.29
C PHE A 141 -1.22 3.68 -16.37
N VAL A 142 -0.29 4.47 -16.92
CA VAL A 142 0.66 3.99 -17.92
C VAL A 142 1.50 2.83 -17.39
N SER A 143 1.91 2.88 -16.12
CA SER A 143 2.75 1.84 -15.52
C SER A 143 2.00 0.53 -15.30
N SER A 144 0.71 0.59 -14.95
CA SER A 144 -0.13 -0.59 -14.77
C SER A 144 -0.26 -1.41 -16.07
N ILE A 145 -0.19 -0.72 -17.23
CA ILE A 145 -0.27 -1.33 -18.57
C ILE A 145 1.12 -1.75 -19.06
N LYS A 146 2.12 -0.88 -18.92
CA LYS A 146 3.49 -1.15 -19.41
C LYS A 146 4.21 -2.24 -18.62
N TYR A 147 3.85 -2.44 -17.35
CA TYR A 147 4.52 -3.41 -16.47
C TYR A 147 3.52 -4.42 -15.86
N PRO A 148 2.90 -5.28 -16.68
CA PRO A 148 1.84 -6.18 -16.23
C PRO A 148 2.32 -7.19 -15.19
N LEU A 149 3.59 -7.64 -15.25
CA LEU A 149 4.16 -8.53 -14.24
C LEU A 149 4.19 -7.90 -12.84
N ARG A 150 4.40 -6.59 -12.75
CA ARG A 150 4.35 -5.86 -11.47
C ARG A 150 2.92 -5.72 -10.98
N SER A 151 1.99 -5.46 -11.88
CA SER A 151 0.55 -5.45 -11.58
C SER A 151 0.11 -6.80 -11.00
N ILE A 152 0.53 -7.92 -11.61
CA ILE A 152 0.29 -9.27 -11.09
C ILE A 152 0.94 -9.46 -9.71
N TYR A 153 2.16 -8.98 -9.51
CA TYR A 153 2.84 -9.09 -8.22
C TYR A 153 2.14 -8.28 -7.11
N ILE A 154 1.62 -7.09 -7.41
CA ILE A 154 0.78 -6.31 -6.49
C ILE A 154 -0.45 -7.12 -6.10
N LEU A 155 -1.15 -7.71 -7.09
CA LEU A 155 -2.32 -8.54 -6.82
C LEU A 155 -1.97 -9.79 -5.99
N PHE A 156 -0.82 -10.41 -6.23
CA PHE A 156 -0.34 -11.54 -5.44
C PHE A 156 -0.12 -11.16 -3.97
N ILE A 157 0.51 -10.01 -3.69
CA ILE A 157 0.64 -9.50 -2.32
C ILE A 157 -0.74 -9.28 -1.70
N VAL A 158 -1.66 -8.63 -2.42
CA VAL A 158 -3.02 -8.36 -1.91
C VAL A 158 -3.79 -9.66 -1.65
N ALA A 159 -3.58 -10.70 -2.47
CA ALA A 159 -4.14 -12.02 -2.24
C ALA A 159 -3.59 -12.68 -0.96
N ILE A 160 -2.27 -12.58 -0.71
CA ILE A 160 -1.65 -13.05 0.55
C ILE A 160 -2.26 -12.30 1.74
N LEU A 161 -2.42 -10.99 1.65
CA LEU A 161 -3.02 -10.19 2.71
C LEU A 161 -4.48 -10.56 2.97
N SER A 162 -5.25 -10.80 1.91
CA SER A 162 -6.65 -11.24 2.00
C SER A 162 -6.78 -12.64 2.63
N PHE A 163 -5.89 -13.55 2.25
CA PHE A 163 -5.80 -14.87 2.87
C PHE A 163 -5.45 -14.78 4.35
N LEU A 164 -4.45 -13.95 4.70
CA LEU A 164 -4.04 -13.72 6.09
C LEU A 164 -5.17 -13.12 6.93
N PHE A 165 -5.91 -12.15 6.38
CA PHE A 165 -7.09 -11.56 7.02
C PHE A 165 -8.16 -12.61 7.34
N THR A 166 -8.42 -13.51 6.39
CA THR A 166 -9.44 -14.57 6.53
C THR A 166 -9.00 -15.66 7.51
N TRP A 167 -7.71 -15.99 7.52
CA TRP A 167 -7.15 -17.05 8.37
C TRP A 167 -6.98 -16.61 9.82
N ASN A 168 -6.39 -15.43 10.06
CA ASN A 168 -6.14 -14.93 11.40
C ASN A 168 -6.03 -13.39 11.44
N LEU A 169 -7.06 -12.74 12.00
CA LEU A 169 -7.12 -11.29 12.10
C LEU A 169 -5.97 -10.69 12.93
N VAL A 170 -5.54 -11.36 14.02
CA VAL A 170 -4.44 -10.88 14.86
C VAL A 170 -3.12 -10.91 14.08
N ALA A 171 -2.89 -12.00 13.34
CA ALA A 171 -1.73 -12.12 12.46
C ALA A 171 -1.77 -11.08 11.34
N PHE A 172 -2.96 -10.81 10.78
CA PHE A 172 -3.15 -9.75 9.78
C PHE A 172 -2.77 -8.38 10.34
N ILE A 173 -3.27 -8.00 11.51
CA ILE A 173 -2.92 -6.71 12.12
C ILE A 173 -1.41 -6.63 12.34
N ALA A 174 -0.77 -7.67 12.86
CA ALA A 174 0.68 -7.63 13.09
C ALA A 174 1.52 -7.57 11.80
N LEU A 175 1.17 -8.39 10.79
CA LEU A 175 2.05 -8.66 9.64
C LEU A 175 1.64 -7.94 8.35
N ALA A 176 0.38 -7.51 8.18
CA ALA A 176 -0.08 -6.96 6.91
C ALA A 176 0.71 -5.73 6.45
N PRO A 177 0.99 -4.73 7.32
CA PRO A 177 1.83 -3.60 6.92
C PRO A 177 3.26 -4.03 6.58
N CYS A 178 3.84 -5.01 7.30
CA CYS A 178 5.17 -5.54 6.98
C CYS A 178 5.19 -6.18 5.59
N ILE A 179 4.25 -7.08 5.31
CA ILE A 179 4.17 -7.82 4.05
C ILE A 179 3.94 -6.85 2.90
N TYR A 180 3.03 -5.89 3.06
CA TYR A 180 2.78 -4.88 2.03
C TYR A 180 3.99 -3.97 1.83
N GLY A 181 4.52 -3.38 2.92
CA GLY A 181 5.65 -2.46 2.89
C GLY A 181 6.90 -3.07 2.28
N CYS A 182 7.34 -4.22 2.80
CA CYS A 182 8.51 -4.93 2.28
C CYS A 182 8.25 -5.51 0.90
N GLY A 183 7.09 -6.13 0.66
CA GLY A 183 6.78 -6.77 -0.62
C GLY A 183 6.76 -5.77 -1.77
N ILE A 184 6.04 -4.66 -1.60
CA ILE A 184 6.01 -3.59 -2.61
C ILE A 184 7.38 -2.97 -2.75
N THR A 185 8.04 -2.58 -1.66
CA THR A 185 9.35 -1.95 -1.77
C THR A 185 10.38 -2.85 -2.46
N THR A 186 10.47 -4.13 -2.12
CA THR A 186 11.42 -5.06 -2.78
C THR A 186 11.15 -5.26 -4.27
N SER A 187 9.90 -5.35 -4.68
CA SER A 187 9.51 -5.43 -6.10
C SER A 187 9.86 -4.17 -6.90
N PHE A 188 9.95 -3.03 -6.21
CA PHE A 188 10.19 -1.74 -6.82
C PHE A 188 11.59 -1.14 -6.54
N ILE A 189 12.43 -1.76 -5.70
CA ILE A 189 13.80 -1.28 -5.41
C ILE A 189 14.66 -1.27 -6.68
N LYS A 190 14.56 -2.29 -7.53
CA LYS A 190 15.28 -2.37 -8.83
C LYS A 190 14.53 -1.71 -9.98
N PHE A 191 13.51 -0.91 -9.67
CA PHE A 191 12.73 -0.20 -10.67
C PHE A 191 13.14 1.26 -10.69
N SER A 192 13.94 1.64 -11.69
CA SER A 192 13.86 2.99 -12.22
C SER A 192 12.87 2.94 -13.37
N PRO A 193 11.68 3.56 -13.24
CA PRO A 193 10.89 3.87 -14.41
C PRO A 193 11.75 4.79 -15.30
N PRO A 194 11.82 4.55 -16.61
CA PRO A 194 12.67 5.34 -17.53
C PRO A 194 12.31 6.84 -17.58
N PHE A 195 11.17 7.23 -16.99
CA PHE A 195 10.71 8.61 -16.88
C PHE A 195 11.19 9.35 -15.61
N LEU A 196 11.87 8.65 -14.70
CA LEU A 196 12.53 9.20 -13.51
C LEU A 196 14.05 9.37 -13.68
N GLU A 197 14.63 8.83 -14.75
CA GLU A 197 16.00 9.14 -15.14
C GLU A 197 16.01 10.57 -15.72
N LYS A 198 16.78 11.44 -15.08
CA LYS A 198 17.18 12.74 -15.61
C LYS A 198 18.52 12.58 -16.31
#